data_AF-A0A753ES49-F1
#
_entry.id   AF-A0A753ES49-F1
#
_cell.length_a   1.000
_cell.length_b   1.000
_cell.length_c   1.000
_cell.angle_alpha   90.00
_cell.angle_beta   90.00
_cell.angle_gamma   90.00
#
_symmetry.space_group_name_H-M   'P 1'
#
loop_
_entity.id
_entity.type
_entity.pdbx_description
1 polymer ?
#
loop_
_entity_poly.entity_id
_entity_poly.type
_entity_poly.pdbx_seq_one_letter_code
_entity_poly.pdbx_strand_id
1 'polypeptide(L)'
;MPDNTPTTHEENAARLSQAGKCLRDIEAGRFQCDEEKPQPTGELADEPATPEAVEQDTTEHHPAPQPLENEPPVSQTEAGYQKIRAEL
;
A
#
# COMPACT_ATOMS: atom_id res chain seq x y z
N MET A 1 2.65 7.31 -14.54
CA MET A 1 3.54 7.79 -13.46
C MET A 1 4.98 7.54 -13.87
N PRO A 2 5.93 8.45 -13.60
CA PRO A 2 7.33 8.14 -13.83
C PRO A 2 7.76 6.95 -12.97
N ASP A 3 8.66 6.13 -13.52
CA ASP A 3 9.25 5.02 -12.79
C ASP A 3 10.38 5.58 -11.91
N ASN A 4 10.15 5.62 -10.59
CA ASN A 4 11.03 6.26 -9.62
C ASN A 4 11.99 5.25 -8.97
N THR A 5 12.17 4.10 -9.60
CA THR A 5 13.02 3.03 -9.08
C THR A 5 14.48 3.48 -9.16
N PRO A 6 15.20 3.57 -8.02
CA PRO A 6 16.61 3.99 -8.05
C PRO A 6 17.43 2.97 -8.83
N THR A 7 18.28 3.45 -9.73
CA THR A 7 19.10 2.60 -10.61
C THR A 7 20.54 2.46 -10.11
N THR A 8 20.93 3.32 -9.16
CA THR A 8 22.26 3.35 -8.55
C THR A 8 22.20 3.29 -7.03
N HIS A 9 23.32 2.89 -6.41
CA HIS A 9 23.47 2.90 -4.96
C HIS A 9 23.40 4.32 -4.37
N GLU A 10 23.95 5.31 -5.07
CA GLU A 10 23.95 6.71 -4.64
C GLU A 10 22.53 7.28 -4.57
N GLU A 11 21.69 7.03 -5.58
CA GLU A 11 20.28 7.40 -5.57
C GLU A 11 19.53 6.75 -4.40
N ASN A 12 19.81 5.48 -4.12
CA ASN A 12 19.21 4.78 -2.99
C ASN A 12 19.63 5.40 -1.64
N ALA A 13 20.92 5.67 -1.47
CA ALA A 13 21.47 6.30 -0.27
C ALA A 13 20.91 7.72 -0.04
N ALA A 14 20.77 8.51 -1.12
CA ALA A 14 20.16 9.83 -1.07
C ALA A 14 18.68 9.74 -0.65
N ARG A 15 17.93 8.79 -1.22
CA ARG A 15 16.52 8.55 -0.85
C ARG A 15 16.36 8.15 0.61
N LEU A 16 17.20 7.24 1.11
CA LEU A 16 17.16 6.81 2.51
C LEU A 16 17.47 7.99 3.46
N SER A 17 18.48 8.79 3.12
CA SER A 17 18.86 9.98 3.88
C SER A 17 17.72 11.00 3.94
N GLN A 18 17.08 11.25 2.79
CA GLN A 18 15.93 12.14 2.68
C GLN A 18 14.73 11.62 3.48
N ALA A 19 14.41 10.33 3.39
CA ALA A 19 13.32 9.71 4.16
C ALA A 19 13.55 9.86 5.66
N GLY A 20 14.77 9.61 6.14
CA GLY A 20 15.12 9.81 7.54
C GLY A 20 15.01 11.27 8.00
N LYS A 21 15.33 12.23 7.12
CA LYS A 21 15.13 13.67 7.41
C LYS A 21 13.64 13.99 7.52
N CYS A 22 12.81 13.52 6.58
CA CYS A 22 11.36 13.73 6.61
C CYS A 22 10.75 13.20 7.91
N LEU A 23 11.13 12.00 8.35
CA LEU A 23 10.64 11.43 9.62
C LEU A 23 10.95 12.32 10.83
N ARG A 24 12.17 12.86 10.91
CA ARG A 24 12.56 13.79 11.98
C ARG A 24 11.80 15.12 11.92
N ASP A 25 11.52 15.61 10.72
CA ASP A 25 10.75 16.84 10.55
C ASP A 25 9.27 16.63 10.91
N ILE A 26 8.70 15.43 10.66
CA ILE A 26 7.35 15.05 11.13
C ILE A 26 7.32 15.01 12.65
N GLU A 27 8.27 14.31 13.28
CA GLU A 27 8.37 14.21 14.74
C GLU A 27 8.50 15.59 15.41
N ALA A 28 9.23 16.51 14.78
CA ALA A 28 9.40 17.86 15.28
C ALA A 28 8.29 18.85 14.87
N GLY A 29 7.22 18.39 14.21
CA GLY A 29 6.11 19.23 13.76
C GLY A 29 6.48 20.29 12.71
N ARG A 30 7.58 20.06 11.96
CA ARG A 30 8.06 20.95 10.89
C ARG A 30 7.81 20.39 9.49
N PHE A 31 7.15 19.25 9.40
CA PHE A 31 6.83 18.64 8.11
C PHE A 31 5.71 19.44 7.45
N GLN A 32 6.05 20.11 6.35
CA GLN A 32 5.10 20.88 5.57
C GLN A 32 4.37 19.93 4.62
N CYS A 33 3.15 19.54 4.98
CA CYS A 33 2.22 18.89 4.06
C CYS A 33 1.56 19.95 3.17
N ASP A 34 1.74 19.86 1.85
CA ASP A 34 1.00 20.71 0.89
C ASP A 34 -0.48 20.28 0.74
N GLU A 35 -0.87 19.22 1.45
CA GLU A 35 -2.25 18.72 1.55
C GLU A 35 -3.15 19.63 2.41
N GLU A 36 -2.58 20.46 3.29
CA GLU A 36 -3.33 21.44 4.08
C GLU A 36 -3.75 22.68 3.29
N LYS A 37 -3.54 22.70 1.96
CA LYS A 37 -4.22 23.68 1.12
C LYS A 37 -5.72 23.56 1.41
N PRO A 38 -6.40 24.67 1.78
CA PRO A 38 -7.84 24.64 1.92
C PRO A 38 -8.39 24.00 0.65
N GLN A 39 -9.23 22.97 0.80
CA GLN A 39 -9.95 22.45 -0.36
C GLN A 39 -10.51 23.67 -1.09
N PRO A 40 -10.33 23.77 -2.42
CA PRO A 40 -11.03 24.80 -3.16
C PRO A 40 -12.49 24.68 -2.73
N THR A 41 -13.07 25.77 -2.23
CA THR A 41 -14.50 25.86 -1.98
C THR A 41 -15.14 25.82 -3.36
N GLY A 42 -15.15 24.62 -3.95
CA GLY A 42 -15.84 24.34 -5.17
C GLY A 42 -17.29 24.66 -4.90
N GLU A 43 -17.84 25.55 -5.71
CA GLU A 43 -19.25 25.85 -5.74
C GLU A 43 -19.96 24.53 -6.03
N LEU A 44 -20.35 23.83 -4.95
CA LEU A 44 -21.19 22.65 -5.03
C LEU A 44 -22.52 23.19 -5.55
N ALA A 45 -22.73 23.05 -6.86
CA ALA A 45 -24.02 23.36 -7.45
C ALA A 45 -25.08 22.56 -6.68
N ASP A 46 -26.09 23.25 -6.17
CA ASP A 46 -27.28 22.70 -5.53
C ASP A 46 -28.17 22.02 -6.61
N GLU A 47 -27.59 21.08 -7.36
CA GLU A 47 -28.34 20.30 -8.34
C GLU A 47 -29.27 19.36 -7.55
N PRO A 48 -30.60 19.39 -7.81
CA PRO A 48 -31.52 18.50 -7.12
C PRO A 48 -31.18 17.06 -7.45
N ALA A 49 -30.96 16.25 -6.41
CA ALA A 49 -30.70 14.82 -6.56
C ALA A 49 -31.88 14.15 -7.28
N THR A 50 -31.64 13.64 -8.48
CA THR A 50 -32.52 12.68 -9.14
C THR A 50 -32.59 11.42 -8.26
N PRO A 51 -33.78 10.91 -7.93
CA PRO A 51 -33.89 9.67 -7.17
C PRO A 51 -33.30 8.52 -7.98
N GLU A 52 -32.35 7.81 -7.37
CA GLU A 52 -31.71 6.63 -7.94
C GLU A 52 -32.72 5.48 -7.99
N ALA A 53 -32.83 4.82 -9.15
CA ALA A 53 -33.66 3.64 -9.30
C ALA A 53 -32.91 2.45 -8.68
N VAL A 54 -33.45 1.90 -7.59
CA VAL A 54 -32.90 0.69 -6.97
C VAL A 54 -33.20 -0.51 -7.86
N GLU A 55 -32.18 -1.09 -8.48
CA GLU A 55 -32.30 -2.40 -9.11
C GLU A 55 -32.46 -3.46 -8.02
N GLN A 56 -33.36 -4.43 -8.25
CA GLN A 56 -33.61 -5.49 -7.29
C GLN A 56 -32.40 -6.43 -7.21
N ASP A 57 -32.00 -6.75 -5.97
CA ASP A 57 -30.94 -7.72 -5.69
C ASP A 57 -31.34 -9.09 -6.24
N THR A 58 -30.73 -9.50 -7.34
CA THR A 58 -30.79 -10.89 -7.80
C THR A 58 -29.73 -11.64 -7.02
N THR A 59 -30.17 -12.35 -5.97
CA THR A 59 -29.32 -13.23 -5.17
C THR A 59 -28.79 -14.39 -6.00
N GLU A 60 -27.66 -14.20 -6.68
CA GLU A 60 -26.86 -15.28 -7.27
C GLU A 60 -26.17 -16.05 -6.14
N HIS A 61 -26.62 -17.29 -5.92
CA HIS A 61 -25.99 -18.19 -4.96
C HIS A 61 -24.74 -18.83 -5.58
N HIS A 62 -23.57 -18.21 -5.40
CA HIS A 62 -22.32 -18.84 -5.76
C HIS A 62 -22.01 -20.02 -4.82
N PRO A 63 -21.60 -21.19 -5.34
CA PRO A 63 -21.15 -22.29 -4.50
C PRO A 63 -19.88 -21.90 -3.75
N ALA A 64 -19.70 -22.43 -2.54
CA ALA A 64 -18.52 -22.17 -1.73
C ALA A 64 -17.25 -22.66 -2.46
N PRO A 65 -16.16 -21.87 -2.48
CA PRO A 65 -14.91 -22.29 -3.08
C PRO A 65 -14.33 -23.50 -2.34
N GLN A 66 -13.88 -24.49 -3.10
CA GLN A 66 -13.21 -25.68 -2.58
C GLN A 66 -11.84 -25.33 -1.95
N PRO A 67 -11.41 -26.02 -0.88
CA PRO A 67 -10.13 -25.77 -0.26
C PRO A 67 -8.98 -26.11 -1.21
N LEU A 68 -7.96 -25.25 -1.22
CA LEU A 68 -6.74 -25.46 -1.98
C LEU A 68 -5.86 -26.50 -1.27
N GLU A 69 -5.82 -27.71 -1.80
CA GLU A 69 -5.09 -28.89 -1.28
C GLU A 69 -3.56 -28.80 -1.42
N ASN A 70 -2.98 -27.60 -1.53
CA ASN A 70 -1.54 -27.47 -1.78
C ASN A 70 -0.90 -26.48 -0.81
N GLU A 71 -0.50 -26.98 0.36
CA GLU A 71 0.53 -26.34 1.16
C GLU A 71 1.88 -26.61 0.45
N PRO A 72 2.63 -25.57 0.04
CA PRO A 72 3.92 -25.77 -0.60
C PRO A 72 4.90 -26.40 0.41
N PRO A 73 5.69 -27.42 0.03
CA PRO A 73 6.55 -28.11 0.98
C PRO A 73 7.56 -27.14 1.61
N VAL A 74 7.45 -26.95 2.93
CA VAL A 74 8.29 -26.08 3.79
C VAL A 74 9.78 -26.50 3.79
N SER A 75 10.10 -27.63 3.16
CA SER A 75 11.39 -28.33 3.25
C SER A 75 12.61 -27.53 2.78
N GLN A 76 12.46 -26.62 1.81
CA GLN A 76 13.60 -25.85 1.29
C GLN A 76 14.09 -24.78 2.28
N THR A 77 13.16 -24.17 3.02
CA THR A 77 13.47 -23.12 3.99
C THR A 77 14.15 -23.72 5.22
N GLU A 78 13.68 -24.86 5.72
CA GLU A 78 14.25 -25.52 6.90
C GLU A 78 15.69 -26.02 6.67
N ALA A 79 15.97 -26.59 5.49
CA ALA A 79 17.33 -27.00 5.12
C ALA A 79 18.32 -25.81 5.10
N GLY A 80 17.87 -24.65 4.61
CA GLY A 80 18.66 -23.41 4.64
C GLY A 80 18.99 -22.96 6.06
N TYR A 81 17.99 -22.94 6.96
CA TYR A 81 18.20 -22.58 8.37
C TYR A 81 19.13 -23.55 9.11
N GLN A 82 19.03 -24.85 8.83
CA GLN A 82 19.91 -25.85 9.44
C GLN A 82 21.38 -25.65 9.06
N LYS A 83 21.64 -25.27 7.81
CA LYS A 83 23.00 -25.01 7.35
C LYS A 83 23.62 -23.81 8.08
N ILE A 84 22.86 -22.72 8.23
CA ILE A 84 23.31 -21.53 8.94
C ILE A 84 23.56 -21.83 10.43
N ARG A 85 22.71 -22.66 11.06
CA ARG A 85 22.93 -23.10 12.46
C ARG A 85 24.18 -23.95 12.66
N ALA A 86 24.61 -24.69 11.65
CA ALA A 86 25.81 -25.52 11.73
C ALA A 86 27.12 -24.73 11.54
N GLU A 87 27.03 -23.51 10.98
CA GLU A 87 28.17 -22.63 10.69
C GLU A 87 28.40 -21.56 11.79
N LEU A 88 27.54 -21.51 12.82
CA LEU A 88 27.60 -20.60 13.97
C LEU A 88 28.31 -21.25 15.17
#